data_AF-A0A1X0K3A8-F1
#
_entry.id   AF-A0A1X0K3A8-F1
#
_cell.length_a   1.000
_cell.length_b   1.000
_cell.length_c   1.000
_cell.angle_alpha   90.00
_cell.angle_beta   90.00
_cell.angle_gamma   90.00
#
_symmetry.space_group_name_H-M   'P 1'
#
loop_
_entity.id
_entity.type
_entity.pdbx_description
1 polymer ?
#
loop_
_entity_poly.entity_id
_entity_poly.type
_entity_poly.pdbx_seq_one_letter_code
_entity_poly.pdbx_strand_id
1 'polypeptide(L)'
;MYAGYPQPRPTNTLAVASLVCAFVFAPLGIAFGHISLSQIKKTGEEGRGLAVAGLIISYVFTAFMVLVLVWAVIVIIAVGRSLEDLDGTTSDYTVTPTQPIDAQPLPEFKPPATLGSNCQYPATAEPASKPAKPPRTGRVPTQPALVSASITTNRGGIGLQLDNAKSPCTVNNFASLAQQGYFDNTTCHRLTTTPTLGVLQCGDPTGTGRGGPGYRFPNEYPTNQFRLTDPAMEIPRLYPRGTLAMANSGLGTNGSQFYLIYRDSMLPPTYTVFGTIDKTGLATLDKIAAAGTANGSDDGKPNQDVTIEIVRLD
;
A
#
# COMPACT_ATOMS: atom_id res chain seq x y z
N MET A 1 5.87 44.00 -78.00
CA MET A 1 5.65 44.46 -76.62
C MET A 1 5.64 43.25 -75.72
N TYR A 2 6.73 42.98 -75.00
CA TYR A 2 6.74 41.95 -73.94
C TYR A 2 6.16 42.60 -72.67
N ALA A 3 5.00 42.12 -72.21
CA ALA A 3 4.46 42.51 -70.91
C ALA A 3 5.40 41.98 -69.81
N GLY A 4 6.09 42.88 -69.12
CA GLY A 4 6.94 42.53 -67.99
C GLY A 4 6.11 41.90 -66.87
N TYR A 5 6.60 40.80 -66.28
CA TYR A 5 5.99 40.21 -65.10
C TYR A 5 5.97 41.25 -63.95
N PRO A 6 4.84 41.42 -63.23
CA PRO A 6 4.79 42.29 -62.07
C PRO A 6 5.78 41.78 -61.00
N GLN A 7 6.60 42.68 -60.47
CA GLN A 7 7.55 42.36 -59.41
C GLN A 7 6.78 41.93 -58.14
N PRO A 8 7.19 40.84 -57.46
CA PRO A 8 6.55 40.41 -56.23
C PRO A 8 6.71 41.47 -55.13
N ARG A 9 5.65 41.71 -54.37
CA ARG A 9 5.67 42.68 -53.28
C ARG A 9 6.42 42.09 -52.09
N PRO A 10 7.30 42.85 -51.40
CA PRO A 10 7.96 42.36 -50.21
C PRO A 10 6.94 42.09 -49.09
N THR A 11 7.17 41.02 -48.32
CA THR A 11 6.37 40.67 -47.14
C THR A 11 6.85 41.47 -45.93
N ASN A 12 5.93 42.02 -45.14
CA ASN A 12 6.26 42.80 -43.96
C ASN A 12 6.96 41.93 -42.89
N THR A 13 8.17 42.31 -42.49
CA THR A 13 8.98 41.55 -41.53
C THR A 13 8.36 41.46 -40.14
N LEU A 14 7.57 42.47 -39.73
CA LEU A 14 6.85 42.45 -38.45
C LEU A 14 5.66 41.49 -38.46
N ALA A 15 5.08 41.18 -39.63
CA ALA A 15 4.04 40.16 -39.75
C ALA A 15 4.61 38.74 -39.50
N VAL A 16 5.83 38.49 -39.98
CA VAL A 16 6.56 37.23 -39.69
C VAL A 16 6.98 37.18 -38.23
N ALA A 17 7.51 38.28 -37.69
CA ALA A 17 7.88 38.37 -36.27
C ALA A 17 6.68 38.16 -35.33
N SER A 18 5.51 38.70 -35.67
CA SER A 18 4.25 38.49 -34.95
C SER A 18 3.92 37.00 -34.82
N LEU A 19 4.04 36.24 -35.92
CA LEU A 19 3.75 34.81 -35.93
C LEU A 19 4.75 34.00 -35.09
N VAL A 20 6.05 34.32 -35.18
CA VAL A 20 7.09 33.63 -34.40
C VAL A 20 6.94 33.93 -32.91
N CYS A 21 6.73 35.21 -32.55
CA CYS A 21 6.56 35.62 -31.16
C CYS A 21 5.28 35.07 -30.51
N ALA A 22 4.25 34.73 -31.29
CA ALA A 22 3.03 34.11 -30.76
C ALA A 22 3.28 32.80 -29.99
N PHE A 23 4.36 32.08 -30.31
CA PHE A 23 4.73 30.82 -29.64
C PHE A 23 5.80 30.98 -28.55
N VAL A 24 6.58 32.06 -28.57
CA VAL A 24 7.70 32.28 -27.64
C VAL A 24 7.30 33.23 -26.51
N PHE A 25 6.57 34.31 -26.83
CA PHE A 25 6.15 35.32 -25.88
C PHE A 25 4.94 36.09 -26.43
N ALA A 26 3.74 35.58 -26.12
CA ALA A 26 2.47 36.05 -26.66
C ALA A 26 2.24 37.59 -26.57
N PRO A 27 2.65 38.32 -25.52
CA PRO A 27 2.49 39.78 -25.47
C PRO A 27 3.23 40.52 -26.60
N LEU A 28 4.42 40.04 -27.00
CA LEU A 28 5.16 40.63 -28.13
C LEU A 28 4.52 40.28 -29.48
N GLY A 29 3.95 39.07 -29.60
CA GLY A 29 3.16 38.68 -30.78
C GLY A 29 1.95 39.60 -31.00
N ILE A 30 1.26 39.98 -29.92
CA ILE A 30 0.15 40.95 -29.97
C ILE A 30 0.63 42.33 -30.43
N ALA A 31 1.73 42.84 -29.87
CA ALA A 31 2.27 44.14 -30.23
C ALA A 31 2.69 44.21 -31.70
N PHE A 32 3.49 43.25 -32.18
CA PHE A 32 3.95 43.21 -33.57
C PHE A 32 2.83 42.94 -34.57
N GLY A 33 1.82 42.16 -34.18
CA GLY A 33 0.62 41.93 -34.99
C GLY A 33 -0.16 43.20 -35.30
N HIS A 34 -0.43 44.04 -34.29
CA HIS A 34 -1.13 45.31 -34.51
C HIS A 34 -0.30 46.32 -35.31
N ILE A 35 1.01 46.40 -35.04
CA ILE A 35 1.92 47.32 -35.76
C ILE A 35 2.04 46.91 -37.23
N SER A 36 2.23 45.62 -37.52
CA SER A 36 2.33 45.11 -38.90
C SER A 36 1.05 45.33 -39.70
N LEU A 37 -0.13 45.14 -39.09
CA LEU A 37 -1.41 45.46 -39.73
C LEU A 37 -1.55 46.95 -40.08
N SER A 38 -1.10 47.85 -39.20
CA SER A 38 -1.10 49.28 -39.49
C SER A 38 -0.07 49.65 -40.57
N GLN A 39 1.08 48.98 -40.63
CA GLN A 39 2.09 49.22 -41.65
C GLN A 39 1.62 48.73 -43.02
N ILE A 40 1.15 47.48 -43.11
CA ILE A 40 0.61 46.87 -44.34
C ILE A 40 -0.51 47.73 -44.95
N LYS A 41 -1.38 48.31 -44.12
CA LYS A 41 -2.44 49.21 -44.58
C LYS A 41 -1.90 50.51 -45.22
N LYS A 42 -0.73 51.00 -44.77
CA LYS A 42 -0.09 52.23 -45.27
C LYS A 42 0.87 51.97 -46.44
N THR A 43 1.59 50.84 -46.43
CA THR A 43 2.66 50.54 -47.38
C THR A 43 2.23 49.64 -48.53
N GLY A 44 1.11 48.91 -48.39
CA GLY A 44 0.61 47.99 -49.43
C GLY A 44 1.41 46.68 -49.56
N GLU A 45 2.26 46.39 -48.58
CA GLU A 45 3.06 45.16 -48.46
C GLU A 45 2.20 43.90 -48.27
N GLU A 46 2.75 42.73 -48.57
CA GLU A 46 2.08 41.46 -48.32
C GLU A 46 2.33 40.96 -46.88
N GLY A 47 1.52 40.00 -46.43
CA GLY A 47 1.65 39.41 -45.07
C GLY A 47 0.49 39.69 -44.12
N ARG A 48 -0.61 40.28 -44.59
CA ARG A 48 -1.81 40.54 -43.76
C ARG A 48 -2.36 39.26 -43.10
N GLY A 49 -2.38 38.14 -43.83
CA GLY A 49 -2.83 36.85 -43.29
C GLY A 49 -1.94 36.33 -42.16
N LEU A 50 -0.62 36.49 -42.29
CA LEU A 50 0.38 36.11 -41.27
C LEU A 50 0.23 36.96 -40.00
N ALA A 51 0.01 38.26 -40.14
CA ALA A 51 -0.21 39.17 -39.01
C ALA A 51 -1.51 38.83 -38.24
N VAL A 52 -2.60 38.52 -38.95
CA VAL A 52 -3.87 38.10 -38.34
C VAL A 52 -3.72 36.75 -37.64
N ALA A 53 -3.07 35.77 -38.27
CA ALA A 53 -2.81 34.46 -37.66
C ALA A 53 -1.96 34.59 -36.38
N GLY A 54 -0.88 35.37 -36.41
CA GLY A 54 -0.05 35.64 -35.24
C GLY A 54 -0.81 36.31 -34.09
N LEU A 55 -1.72 37.24 -34.39
CA LEU A 55 -2.59 37.87 -33.39
C LEU A 55 -3.56 36.87 -32.75
N ILE A 56 -4.27 36.08 -33.56
CA ILE A 56 -5.25 35.11 -33.07
C ILE A 56 -4.56 34.09 -32.14
N ILE A 57 -3.43 33.53 -32.59
CA ILE A 57 -2.65 32.56 -31.79
C ILE A 57 -2.20 33.21 -30.48
N SER A 58 -1.69 34.44 -30.52
CA SER A 58 -1.22 35.13 -29.31
C SER A 58 -2.36 35.40 -28.32
N TYR A 59 -3.55 35.82 -28.77
CA TYR A 59 -4.71 36.02 -27.90
C TYR A 59 -5.22 34.72 -27.27
N VAL A 60 -5.30 33.64 -28.07
CA VAL A 60 -5.72 32.31 -27.57
C VAL A 60 -4.74 31.79 -26.54
N PHE A 61 -3.44 31.88 -26.81
CA PHE A 61 -2.40 31.42 -25.90
C PHE A 61 -2.37 32.24 -24.60
N THR A 62 -2.55 33.57 -24.71
CA THR A 62 -2.64 34.45 -23.53
C THR A 62 -3.86 34.11 -22.67
N ALA A 63 -5.03 33.90 -23.28
CA ALA A 63 -6.24 33.51 -22.56
C ALA A 63 -6.08 32.15 -21.87
N PHE A 64 -5.45 31.19 -22.54
CA PHE A 64 -5.15 29.87 -21.96
C PHE A 64 -4.19 29.97 -20.77
N MET A 65 -3.11 30.75 -20.89
CA MET A 65 -2.17 30.99 -19.78
C MET A 65 -2.84 31.65 -18.57
N VAL A 66 -3.73 32.62 -18.80
CA VAL A 66 -4.51 33.23 -17.71
C VAL A 66 -5.41 32.20 -17.02
N LEU A 67 -6.08 31.32 -17.79
CA LEU A 67 -6.90 30.25 -17.21
C LEU A 67 -6.08 29.26 -16.37
N VAL A 68 -4.89 28.86 -16.84
CA VAL A 68 -3.98 27.99 -16.10
C VAL A 68 -3.50 28.66 -14.81
N LEU A 69 -3.16 29.95 -14.84
CA LEU A 69 -2.76 30.71 -13.66
C LEU A 69 -3.91 30.83 -12.64
N VAL A 70 -5.12 31.13 -13.10
CA VAL A 70 -6.31 31.18 -12.23
C VAL A 70 -6.57 29.81 -11.61
N TRP A 71 -6.48 28.74 -12.39
CA TRP A 71 -6.62 27.38 -11.87
C TRP A 71 -5.54 27.02 -10.86
N ALA A 72 -4.27 27.36 -11.12
CA ALA A 72 -3.17 27.13 -10.19
C ALA A 72 -3.36 27.89 -8.87
N VAL A 73 -3.84 29.14 -8.91
CA VAL A 73 -4.18 29.92 -7.71
C VAL A 73 -5.32 29.26 -6.93
N ILE A 74 -6.36 28.77 -7.60
CA ILE A 74 -7.47 28.04 -6.96
C ILE A 74 -6.95 26.77 -6.27
N VAL A 75 -6.07 26.00 -6.91
CA VAL A 75 -5.46 24.81 -6.32
C VAL A 75 -4.59 25.16 -5.12
N ILE A 76 -3.77 26.22 -5.20
CA ILE A 76 -2.94 26.69 -4.08
C ILE A 76 -3.82 27.10 -2.89
N ILE A 77 -4.93 27.80 -3.13
CA ILE A 77 -5.88 28.19 -2.06
C ILE A 77 -6.57 26.95 -1.49
N ALA A 78 -6.99 25.99 -2.32
CA ALA A 78 -7.62 24.75 -1.86
C ALA A 78 -6.66 23.89 -1.02
N VAL A 79 -5.41 23.77 -1.43
CA VAL A 79 -4.37 23.07 -0.68
C VAL A 79 -4.03 23.83 0.60
N GLY A 80 -3.92 25.16 0.56
CA GLY A 80 -3.70 26.00 1.75
C GLY A 80 -4.79 25.81 2.80
N ARG A 81 -6.07 25.84 2.39
CA ARG A 81 -7.20 25.53 3.28
C ARG A 81 -7.18 24.10 3.82
N SER A 82 -6.74 23.13 3.01
CA SER A 82 -6.59 21.74 3.46
C SER A 82 -5.44 21.56 4.46
N LEU A 83 -4.41 22.41 4.38
CA LEU A 83 -3.31 22.45 5.34
C LEU A 83 -3.71 23.17 6.64
N GLU A 84 -4.55 24.20 6.57
CA GLU A 84 -5.14 24.86 7.76
C GLU A 84 -6.06 23.90 8.55
N ASP A 85 -6.81 23.03 7.87
CA ASP A 85 -7.58 21.94 8.52
C ASP A 85 -6.68 20.90 9.21
N LEU A 86 -5.41 20.76 8.80
CA LEU A 86 -4.44 19.86 9.43
C LEU A 86 -3.72 20.51 10.63
N ASP A 87 -3.47 21.82 10.59
CA ASP A 87 -2.77 22.59 11.64
C ASP A 87 -3.69 22.99 12.81
N GLY A 88 -5.02 22.97 12.60
CA GLY A 88 -6.03 23.17 13.65
C GLY A 88 -6.13 22.03 14.70
N THR A 89 -5.35 20.95 14.54
CA THR A 89 -5.38 19.77 15.45
C THR A 89 -4.10 19.66 16.29
N THR A 90 -3.56 20.78 16.78
CA THR A 90 -2.52 20.73 17.82
C THR A 90 -2.69 21.83 18.86
N SER A 91 -3.42 21.52 19.94
CA SER A 91 -3.01 21.71 21.35
C SER A 91 -4.22 21.93 22.26
N ASP A 92 -4.73 20.83 22.81
CA ASP A 92 -5.10 20.78 24.22
C ASP A 92 -5.08 19.30 24.66
N TYR A 93 -3.91 18.84 25.11
CA TYR A 93 -3.76 17.55 25.77
C TYR A 93 -4.33 17.65 27.19
N THR A 94 -5.65 17.55 27.30
CA THR A 94 -6.28 16.99 28.49
C THR A 94 -6.51 15.51 28.21
N VAL A 95 -5.88 14.63 28.98
CA VAL A 95 -6.07 13.18 28.90
C VAL A 95 -7.55 12.86 29.12
N THR A 96 -8.29 12.76 28.02
CA THR A 96 -9.64 12.23 27.94
C THR A 96 -9.50 10.82 27.37
N PRO A 97 -10.18 9.80 27.94
CA PRO A 97 -10.07 8.43 27.46
C PRO A 97 -10.35 8.38 25.96
N THR A 98 -9.46 7.73 25.21
CA THR A 98 -9.59 7.38 23.81
C THR A 98 -11.04 7.01 23.49
N GLN A 99 -11.75 7.85 22.73
CA GLN A 99 -12.96 7.40 22.07
C GLN A 99 -12.56 6.20 21.20
N PRO A 100 -13.30 5.07 21.25
CA PRO A 100 -12.96 3.92 20.44
C PRO A 100 -12.97 4.36 18.99
N ILE A 101 -11.90 4.05 18.25
CA ILE A 101 -12.03 3.88 16.80
C ILE A 101 -13.25 2.98 16.63
N ASP A 102 -14.19 3.33 15.74
CA ASP A 102 -15.41 2.56 15.49
C ASP A 102 -15.04 1.22 14.80
N ALA A 103 -14.31 0.41 15.55
CA ALA A 103 -13.50 -0.70 15.12
C ALA A 103 -14.38 -1.92 15.25
N GLN A 104 -14.98 -2.33 14.13
CA GLN A 104 -15.83 -3.50 14.14
C GLN A 104 -15.02 -4.73 14.59
N PRO A 105 -15.45 -5.45 15.64
CA PRO A 105 -14.72 -6.62 16.13
C PRO A 105 -14.69 -7.71 15.06
N LEU A 106 -13.80 -8.69 15.14
CA LEU A 106 -13.89 -9.89 14.29
C LEU A 106 -15.30 -10.54 14.40
N PRO A 107 -15.83 -11.14 13.33
CA PRO A 107 -17.11 -11.82 13.39
C PRO A 107 -17.08 -12.96 14.41
N GLU A 108 -18.24 -13.29 14.98
CA GLU A 108 -18.40 -14.51 15.75
C GLU A 108 -18.03 -15.73 14.90
N PHE A 109 -17.32 -16.69 15.49
CA PHE A 109 -16.99 -17.93 14.80
C PHE A 109 -18.19 -18.88 14.77
N LYS A 110 -18.71 -19.13 13.56
CA LYS A 110 -19.67 -20.19 13.28
C LYS A 110 -18.94 -21.33 12.58
N PRO A 111 -18.71 -22.47 13.24
CA PRO A 111 -17.94 -23.57 12.66
C PRO A 111 -18.65 -24.12 11.42
N PRO A 112 -17.98 -24.13 10.24
CA PRO A 112 -18.56 -24.76 9.06
C PRO A 112 -18.61 -26.28 9.27
N ALA A 113 -19.62 -26.95 8.69
CA ALA A 113 -19.73 -28.41 8.76
C ALA A 113 -18.51 -29.15 8.14
N THR A 114 -17.74 -28.45 7.31
CA THR A 114 -16.54 -28.94 6.64
C THR A 114 -15.24 -28.52 7.33
N LEU A 115 -15.29 -27.97 8.55
CA LEU A 115 -14.10 -27.52 9.27
C LEU A 115 -13.08 -28.67 9.41
N GLY A 116 -11.86 -28.45 8.91
CA GLY A 116 -10.79 -29.45 8.91
C GLY A 116 -11.06 -30.71 8.09
N SER A 117 -12.17 -30.80 7.34
CA SER A 117 -12.53 -32.04 6.65
C SER A 117 -11.64 -32.34 5.44
N ASN A 118 -11.06 -31.32 4.82
CA ASN A 118 -10.25 -31.44 3.61
C ASN A 118 -9.20 -30.32 3.48
N CYS A 119 -8.15 -30.37 4.29
CA CYS A 119 -7.02 -29.46 4.17
C CYS A 119 -6.15 -29.81 2.95
N GLN A 120 -5.85 -28.82 2.12
CA GLN A 120 -5.11 -28.98 0.87
C GLN A 120 -4.00 -27.94 0.78
N TYR A 121 -2.85 -28.35 0.26
CA TYR A 121 -1.62 -27.55 0.18
C TYR A 121 -1.00 -27.64 -1.22
N PRO A 122 -1.69 -27.18 -2.28
CA PRO A 122 -1.19 -27.25 -3.65
C PRO A 122 0.12 -26.48 -3.80
N ALA A 123 1.04 -27.06 -4.59
CA ALA A 123 2.30 -26.42 -4.93
C ALA A 123 2.10 -25.08 -5.65
N THR A 124 3.05 -24.17 -5.45
CA THR A 124 3.18 -22.92 -6.20
C THR A 124 4.18 -23.08 -7.35
N ALA A 125 4.20 -22.12 -8.28
CA ALA A 125 5.22 -22.07 -9.32
C ALA A 125 6.60 -21.73 -8.74
N GLU A 126 6.65 -20.87 -7.72
CA GLU A 126 7.89 -20.62 -6.99
C GLU A 126 8.24 -21.81 -6.09
N PRO A 127 9.51 -22.26 -6.11
CA PRO A 127 9.98 -23.29 -5.19
C PRO A 127 10.04 -22.77 -3.76
N ALA A 128 10.12 -23.70 -2.81
CA ALA A 128 10.29 -23.37 -1.41
C ALA A 128 11.61 -22.61 -1.17
N SER A 129 11.56 -21.51 -0.41
CA SER A 129 12.74 -20.71 -0.07
C SER A 129 13.73 -21.42 0.85
N LYS A 130 13.26 -22.46 1.54
CA LYS A 130 14.03 -23.41 2.35
C LYS A 130 13.37 -24.79 2.17
N PRO A 131 14.10 -25.91 2.26
CA PRO A 131 13.50 -27.23 2.11
C PRO A 131 12.28 -27.42 3.02
N ALA A 132 11.14 -27.71 2.42
CA ALA A 132 9.87 -27.94 3.10
C ALA A 132 9.05 -28.98 2.34
N LYS A 133 8.39 -29.87 3.09
CA LYS A 133 7.35 -30.75 2.56
C LYS A 133 6.00 -30.20 3.00
N PRO A 134 5.00 -30.15 2.09
CA PRO A 134 3.64 -29.85 2.48
C PRO A 134 3.17 -30.78 3.61
N PRO A 135 2.38 -30.29 4.58
CA PRO A 135 1.80 -31.14 5.61
C PRO A 135 0.81 -32.17 5.01
N ARG A 136 0.38 -33.12 5.84
CA ARG A 136 -0.61 -34.13 5.43
C ARG A 136 -1.90 -33.45 4.94
N THR A 137 -2.37 -33.84 3.76
CA THR A 137 -3.63 -33.39 3.16
C THR A 137 -4.82 -34.23 3.63
N GLY A 138 -6.03 -33.74 3.37
CA GLY A 138 -7.29 -34.39 3.72
C GLY A 138 -7.81 -33.99 5.09
N ARG A 139 -8.45 -34.93 5.80
CA ARG A 139 -9.06 -34.65 7.10
C ARG A 139 -8.01 -34.38 8.17
N VAL A 140 -8.04 -33.21 8.78
CA VAL A 140 -7.23 -32.77 9.92
C VAL A 140 -8.11 -32.72 11.18
N PRO A 141 -7.69 -33.30 12.32
CA PRO A 141 -8.44 -33.22 13.56
C PRO A 141 -8.54 -31.79 14.09
N THR A 142 -9.71 -31.38 14.58
CA THR A 142 -9.93 -30.12 15.30
C THR A 142 -9.76 -30.25 16.81
N GLN A 143 -9.31 -31.42 17.28
CA GLN A 143 -9.00 -31.71 18.66
C GLN A 143 -7.53 -32.13 18.83
N PRO A 144 -6.84 -31.69 19.90
CA PRO A 144 -7.32 -30.74 20.92
C PRO A 144 -7.65 -29.37 20.30
N ALA A 145 -8.59 -28.64 20.91
CA ALA A 145 -9.06 -27.36 20.37
C ALA A 145 -7.96 -26.30 20.33
N LEU A 146 -7.05 -26.39 21.29
CA LEU A 146 -5.89 -25.54 21.41
C LEU A 146 -4.63 -26.41 21.41
N VAL A 147 -3.61 -25.97 20.68
CA VAL A 147 -2.28 -26.60 20.63
C VAL A 147 -1.26 -25.59 21.12
N SER A 148 -0.39 -25.98 22.03
CA SER A 148 0.65 -25.09 22.57
C SER A 148 1.88 -25.13 21.69
N ALA A 149 2.48 -23.96 21.48
CA ALA A 149 3.71 -23.82 20.72
C ALA A 149 4.53 -22.65 21.26
N SER A 150 5.82 -22.66 20.98
CA SER A 150 6.74 -21.62 21.42
C SER A 150 7.69 -21.21 20.29
N ILE A 151 7.94 -19.91 20.19
CA ILE A 151 8.99 -19.34 19.32
C ILE A 151 10.10 -18.85 20.24
N THR A 152 11.31 -19.37 20.05
CA THR A 152 12.51 -18.82 20.67
C THR A 152 13.16 -17.84 19.71
N THR A 153 13.40 -16.62 20.18
CA THR A 153 14.11 -15.58 19.41
C THR A 153 15.31 -15.07 20.19
N ASN A 154 16.25 -14.44 19.48
CA ASN A 154 17.36 -13.70 20.08
C ASN A 154 16.94 -12.48 20.92
N ARG A 155 15.63 -12.16 20.96
CA ARG A 155 15.03 -11.08 21.78
C ARG A 155 14.20 -11.58 22.95
N GLY A 156 13.97 -12.89 23.05
CA GLY A 156 13.14 -13.51 24.09
C GLY A 156 12.19 -14.58 23.53
N GLY A 157 11.57 -15.33 24.44
CA GLY A 157 10.55 -16.32 24.11
C GLY A 157 9.19 -15.67 23.81
N ILE A 158 8.43 -16.32 22.92
CA ILE A 158 7.07 -15.96 22.57
C ILE A 158 6.23 -17.24 22.66
N GLY A 159 5.39 -17.35 23.69
CA GLY A 159 4.45 -18.46 23.84
C GLY A 159 3.21 -18.25 22.97
N LEU A 160 2.74 -19.32 22.35
CA LEU A 160 1.59 -19.33 21.45
C LEU A 160 0.56 -20.37 21.89
N GLN A 161 -0.71 -20.00 21.78
CA GLN A 161 -1.82 -20.94 21.84
C GLN A 161 -2.52 -20.98 20.49
N LEU A 162 -2.25 -22.01 19.71
CA LEU A 162 -2.77 -22.21 18.35
C LEU A 162 -4.23 -22.69 18.40
N ASP A 163 -5.12 -22.04 17.64
CA ASP A 163 -6.57 -22.29 17.65
C ASP A 163 -6.97 -23.32 16.57
N ASN A 164 -6.71 -24.59 16.88
CA ASN A 164 -7.00 -25.72 16.01
C ASN A 164 -8.51 -25.95 15.81
N ALA A 165 -9.34 -25.49 16.75
CA ALA A 165 -10.79 -25.55 16.64
C ALA A 165 -11.40 -24.50 15.70
N LYS A 166 -10.63 -23.51 15.24
CA LYS A 166 -11.10 -22.49 14.27
C LYS A 166 -10.34 -22.51 12.95
N SER A 167 -9.05 -22.83 12.99
CA SER A 167 -8.16 -22.79 11.82
C SER A 167 -7.27 -24.05 11.72
N PRO A 168 -7.87 -25.26 11.68
CA PRO A 168 -7.13 -26.53 11.70
C PRO A 168 -6.14 -26.69 10.55
N CYS A 169 -6.46 -26.24 9.33
CA CYS A 169 -5.54 -26.37 8.21
C CYS A 169 -4.30 -25.47 8.38
N THR A 170 -4.49 -24.30 8.98
CA THR A 170 -3.42 -23.35 9.30
C THR A 170 -2.55 -23.87 10.43
N VAL A 171 -3.15 -24.41 11.50
CA VAL A 171 -2.41 -25.02 12.61
C VAL A 171 -1.60 -26.23 12.14
N ASN A 172 -2.19 -27.11 11.31
CA ASN A 172 -1.48 -28.24 10.70
C ASN A 172 -0.29 -27.80 9.83
N ASN A 173 -0.44 -26.71 9.08
CA ASN A 173 0.65 -26.11 8.32
C ASN A 173 1.78 -25.60 9.22
N PHE A 174 1.45 -24.74 10.19
CA PHE A 174 2.42 -24.14 11.08
C PHE A 174 3.18 -25.19 11.89
N ALA A 175 2.46 -26.17 12.45
CA ALA A 175 3.01 -27.30 13.18
C ALA A 175 3.99 -28.12 12.34
N SER A 176 3.62 -28.48 11.11
CA SER A 176 4.47 -29.24 10.20
C SER A 176 5.75 -28.48 9.82
N LEU A 177 5.64 -27.19 9.52
CA LEU A 177 6.81 -26.35 9.20
C LEU A 177 7.74 -26.19 10.41
N ALA A 178 7.18 -26.01 11.62
CA ALA A 178 7.95 -25.95 12.85
C ALA A 178 8.70 -27.28 13.12
N GLN A 179 8.03 -28.42 12.99
CA GLN A 179 8.66 -29.74 13.16
C GLN A 179 9.77 -30.03 12.14
N GLN A 180 9.69 -29.43 10.96
CA GLN A 180 10.72 -29.52 9.91
C GLN A 180 11.87 -28.52 10.12
N GLY A 181 11.84 -27.70 11.18
CA GLY A 181 12.83 -26.64 11.41
C GLY A 181 12.80 -25.55 10.34
N TYR A 182 11.67 -25.37 9.65
CA TYR A 182 11.57 -24.42 8.54
C TYR A 182 11.82 -22.98 9.01
N PHE A 183 11.33 -22.63 10.19
CA PHE A 183 11.49 -21.31 10.79
C PHE A 183 12.85 -21.08 11.46
N ASP A 184 13.67 -22.12 11.61
CA ASP A 184 14.95 -22.02 12.31
C ASP A 184 15.93 -21.10 11.57
N ASN A 185 16.56 -20.20 12.33
CA ASN A 185 17.48 -19.17 11.86
C ASN A 185 16.89 -18.26 10.77
N THR A 186 15.61 -17.92 10.89
CA THR A 186 14.93 -16.97 9.98
C THR A 186 14.72 -15.63 10.66
N THR A 187 14.66 -14.54 9.90
CA THR A 187 14.46 -13.18 10.44
C THR A 187 13.01 -12.73 10.34
N CYS A 188 12.57 -11.94 11.32
CA CYS A 188 11.37 -11.13 11.16
C CYS A 188 11.74 -9.87 10.37
N HIS A 189 11.21 -9.77 9.16
CA HIS A 189 11.71 -8.82 8.15
C HIS A 189 10.93 -7.51 8.12
N ARG A 190 9.80 -7.41 8.83
CA ARG A 190 8.97 -6.21 8.83
C ARG A 190 8.32 -5.97 10.18
N LEU A 191 8.40 -4.73 10.65
CA LEU A 191 7.75 -4.18 11.82
C LEU A 191 6.95 -2.96 11.38
N THR A 192 5.71 -2.86 11.83
CA THR A 192 4.88 -1.65 11.64
C THR A 192 4.50 -1.07 13.00
N THR A 193 4.68 0.24 13.18
CA THR A 193 4.45 0.99 14.42
C THR A 193 3.35 2.04 14.32
N THR A 194 2.56 2.07 13.23
CA THR A 194 1.47 3.06 13.05
C THR A 194 0.32 2.85 14.03
N PRO A 195 -0.42 3.89 14.44
CA PRO A 195 -1.53 3.76 15.40
C PRO A 195 -2.59 2.70 15.07
N THR A 196 -2.82 2.44 13.77
CA THR A 196 -3.82 1.48 13.28
C THR A 196 -3.26 0.11 12.91
N LEU A 197 -1.94 -0.06 12.90
CA LEU A 197 -1.28 -1.34 12.57
C LEU A 197 -0.01 -1.53 13.41
N GLY A 198 -0.08 -2.43 14.39
CA GLY A 198 1.05 -2.82 15.24
C GLY A 198 1.39 -4.29 15.09
N VAL A 199 2.22 -4.62 14.09
CA VAL A 199 2.56 -6.01 13.74
C VAL A 199 4.06 -6.21 13.59
N LEU A 200 4.54 -7.37 14.03
CA LEU A 200 5.83 -7.92 13.63
C LEU A 200 5.57 -9.09 12.69
N GLN A 201 6.10 -9.03 11.46
CA GLN A 201 5.93 -10.04 10.43
C GLN A 201 7.17 -10.93 10.33
N CYS A 202 6.96 -12.24 10.38
CA CYS A 202 8.01 -13.26 10.35
C CYS A 202 7.62 -14.41 9.40
N GLY A 203 8.44 -15.45 9.34
CA GLY A 203 8.12 -16.70 8.63
C GLY A 203 8.51 -16.74 7.15
N ASP A 204 9.34 -15.79 6.71
CA ASP A 204 10.00 -15.81 5.39
C ASP A 204 11.49 -16.18 5.57
N PRO A 205 11.95 -17.37 5.12
CA PRO A 205 13.36 -17.76 5.21
C PRO A 205 14.33 -16.85 4.44
N THR A 206 13.85 -16.12 3.43
CA THR A 206 14.67 -15.17 2.67
C THR A 206 14.83 -13.82 3.37
N GLY A 207 13.93 -13.49 4.31
CA GLY A 207 13.86 -12.18 4.95
C GLY A 207 13.49 -11.03 4.00
N THR A 208 12.91 -11.31 2.84
CA THR A 208 12.57 -10.30 1.81
C THR A 208 11.09 -9.89 1.83
N GLY A 209 10.25 -10.66 2.51
CA GLY A 209 8.78 -10.57 2.47
C GLY A 209 8.14 -11.31 1.31
N ARG A 210 8.93 -11.94 0.43
CA ARG A 210 8.45 -12.63 -0.78
C ARG A 210 8.64 -14.13 -0.77
N GLY A 211 9.38 -14.68 0.21
CA GLY A 211 9.60 -16.12 0.29
C GLY A 211 8.41 -16.88 0.88
N GLY A 212 8.47 -18.20 0.74
CA GLY A 212 7.40 -19.11 1.14
C GLY A 212 7.77 -20.59 1.00
N PRO A 213 6.89 -21.50 1.43
CA PRO A 213 7.22 -22.91 1.58
C PRO A 213 7.05 -23.72 0.28
N GLY A 214 6.85 -23.07 -0.86
CA GLY A 214 6.65 -23.71 -2.17
C GLY A 214 5.24 -24.27 -2.38
N TYR A 215 4.30 -23.92 -1.51
CA TYR A 215 2.89 -24.25 -1.62
C TYR A 215 2.03 -23.14 -1.00
N ARG A 216 0.72 -23.18 -1.28
CA ARG A 216 -0.27 -22.26 -0.70
C ARG A 216 -1.49 -23.01 -0.20
N PHE A 217 -2.31 -22.37 0.63
CA PHE A 217 -3.58 -22.93 1.08
C PHE A 217 -4.67 -21.88 1.38
N PRO A 218 -5.96 -22.27 1.42
CA PRO A 218 -7.10 -21.37 1.68
C PRO A 218 -7.03 -20.63 3.02
N ASN A 219 -7.78 -19.54 3.11
CA ASN A 219 -8.05 -18.85 4.38
C ASN A 219 -9.08 -19.62 5.22
N GLU A 220 -8.97 -19.49 6.54
CA GLU A 220 -9.93 -20.04 7.51
C GLU A 220 -10.59 -18.89 8.29
N TYR A 221 -10.81 -19.00 9.60
CA TYR A 221 -11.39 -17.92 10.38
C TYR A 221 -10.47 -16.68 10.36
N PRO A 222 -10.99 -15.44 10.19
CA PRO A 222 -12.39 -15.04 10.09
C PRO A 222 -12.98 -15.07 8.68
N THR A 223 -12.18 -15.30 7.65
CA THR A 223 -12.58 -15.23 6.24
C THR A 223 -13.72 -16.18 5.90
N ASN A 224 -13.73 -17.38 6.48
CA ASN A 224 -14.80 -18.37 6.29
C ASN A 224 -16.15 -17.99 6.94
N GLN A 225 -16.24 -16.83 7.61
CA GLN A 225 -17.49 -16.27 8.13
C GLN A 225 -18.19 -15.34 7.13
N PHE A 226 -17.57 -15.11 5.97
CA PHE A 226 -18.09 -14.26 4.90
C PHE A 226 -18.27 -15.06 3.61
N ARG A 227 -19.14 -14.56 2.72
CA ARG A 227 -19.18 -15.06 1.34
C ARG A 227 -17.97 -14.49 0.59
N LEU A 228 -17.45 -15.24 -0.39
CA LEU A 228 -16.27 -14.82 -1.17
C LEU A 228 -16.44 -13.49 -1.94
N THR A 229 -17.66 -13.03 -2.15
CA THR A 229 -17.98 -11.75 -2.82
C THR A 229 -18.59 -10.74 -1.85
N ASP A 230 -18.51 -10.98 -0.55
CA ASP A 230 -19.08 -10.08 0.45
C ASP A 230 -18.21 -8.83 0.58
N PRO A 231 -18.76 -7.62 0.34
CA PRO A 231 -18.00 -6.37 0.48
C PRO A 231 -17.50 -6.14 1.90
N ALA A 232 -18.11 -6.77 2.92
CA ALA A 232 -17.62 -6.72 4.29
C ALA A 232 -16.21 -7.31 4.46
N MET A 233 -15.69 -8.07 3.48
CA MET A 233 -14.31 -8.55 3.48
C MET A 233 -13.28 -7.46 3.15
N GLU A 234 -13.69 -6.31 2.65
CA GLU A 234 -12.81 -5.16 2.42
C GLU A 234 -12.81 -4.18 3.61
N ILE A 235 -13.82 -4.29 4.47
CA ILE A 235 -13.98 -3.40 5.64
C ILE A 235 -13.02 -3.86 6.75
N PRO A 236 -12.09 -3.00 7.21
CA PRO A 236 -11.18 -3.35 8.29
C PRO A 236 -11.91 -3.71 9.58
N ARG A 237 -11.42 -4.75 10.25
CA ARG A 237 -11.90 -5.25 11.54
C ARG A 237 -10.79 -5.14 12.56
N LEU A 238 -11.18 -5.03 13.82
CA LEU A 238 -10.26 -5.06 14.94
C LEU A 238 -9.69 -6.46 15.13
N TYR A 239 -8.39 -6.61 14.92
CA TYR A 239 -7.60 -7.75 15.38
C TYR A 239 -6.96 -7.35 16.71
N PRO A 240 -7.43 -7.91 17.84
CA PRO A 240 -6.94 -7.51 19.15
C PRO A 240 -5.45 -7.79 19.33
N ARG A 241 -4.80 -7.01 20.18
CA ARG A 241 -3.45 -7.30 20.68
C ARG A 241 -3.35 -8.76 21.16
N GLY A 242 -2.27 -9.42 20.79
CA GLY A 242 -2.02 -10.82 21.09
C GLY A 242 -2.55 -11.78 20.04
N THR A 243 -3.13 -11.29 18.94
CA THR A 243 -3.57 -12.15 17.83
C THR A 243 -2.39 -12.67 17.02
N LEU A 244 -2.41 -13.96 16.70
CA LEU A 244 -1.52 -14.58 15.71
C LEU A 244 -2.30 -14.80 14.41
N ALA A 245 -1.83 -14.22 13.31
CA ALA A 245 -2.52 -14.27 12.02
C ALA A 245 -1.59 -14.61 10.86
N MET A 246 -2.09 -15.28 9.82
CA MET A 246 -1.31 -15.54 8.60
C MET A 246 -1.15 -14.26 7.80
N ALA A 247 0.06 -14.02 7.28
CA ALA A 247 0.27 -13.06 6.21
C ALA A 247 -0.04 -13.73 4.86
N ASN A 248 -0.57 -12.98 3.91
CA ASN A 248 -0.87 -13.47 2.57
C ASN A 248 -0.81 -12.33 1.53
N SER A 249 -0.89 -12.71 0.26
CA SER A 249 -0.94 -11.82 -0.91
C SER A 249 -2.33 -11.80 -1.56
N GLY A 250 -3.37 -12.09 -0.77
CA GLY A 250 -4.74 -12.26 -1.24
C GLY A 250 -5.38 -13.55 -0.75
N LEU A 251 -6.65 -13.74 -1.11
CA LEU A 251 -7.41 -14.92 -0.73
C LEU A 251 -6.77 -16.19 -1.30
N GLY A 252 -6.58 -17.19 -0.45
CA GLY A 252 -6.06 -18.51 -0.79
C GLY A 252 -4.55 -18.57 -1.02
N THR A 253 -3.80 -17.56 -0.57
CA THR A 253 -2.33 -17.51 -0.72
C THR A 253 -1.59 -17.60 0.61
N ASN A 254 -2.20 -18.18 1.66
CA ASN A 254 -1.48 -18.46 2.90
C ASN A 254 -0.31 -19.42 2.60
N GLY A 255 0.86 -19.11 3.17
CA GLY A 255 2.08 -19.90 3.02
C GLY A 255 2.74 -20.15 4.38
N SER A 256 3.90 -19.53 4.62
CA SER A 256 4.64 -19.67 5.88
C SER A 256 4.72 -18.39 6.71
N GLN A 257 4.41 -17.23 6.11
CA GLN A 257 4.56 -15.95 6.78
C GLN A 257 3.37 -15.66 7.73
N PHE A 258 3.66 -15.03 8.85
CA PHE A 258 2.66 -14.73 9.88
C PHE A 258 2.94 -13.38 10.56
N TYR A 259 1.87 -12.78 11.08
CA TYR A 259 1.86 -11.58 11.91
C TYR A 259 1.74 -11.94 13.39
N LEU A 260 2.63 -11.37 14.18
CA LEU A 260 2.53 -11.25 15.63
C LEU A 260 1.93 -9.87 15.94
N ILE A 261 0.63 -9.82 16.20
CA ILE A 261 -0.10 -8.56 16.41
C ILE A 261 0.11 -8.11 17.86
N TYR A 262 0.99 -7.12 18.06
CA TYR A 262 1.36 -6.64 19.39
C TYR A 262 0.54 -5.42 19.83
N ARG A 263 -0.24 -4.79 18.96
CA ARG A 263 -1.21 -3.76 19.32
C ARG A 263 -2.49 -3.99 18.53
N ASP A 264 -3.63 -3.61 19.11
CA ASP A 264 -4.91 -3.55 18.40
C ASP A 264 -4.72 -2.97 17.00
N SER A 265 -5.09 -3.77 16.00
CA SER A 265 -4.78 -3.48 14.60
C SER A 265 -6.03 -3.61 13.74
N MET A 266 -6.17 -2.70 12.79
CA MET A 266 -7.27 -2.69 11.83
C MET A 266 -6.84 -3.39 10.55
N LEU A 267 -7.36 -4.58 10.31
CA LEU A 267 -7.06 -5.38 9.13
C LEU A 267 -8.36 -5.90 8.50
N PRO A 268 -8.46 -6.02 7.16
CA PRO A 268 -9.54 -6.76 6.54
C PRO A 268 -9.69 -8.18 7.13
N PRO A 269 -10.88 -8.79 7.19
CA PRO A 269 -11.09 -10.14 7.71
C PRO A 269 -10.61 -11.24 6.72
N THR A 270 -9.55 -10.95 5.97
CA THR A 270 -8.91 -11.84 4.99
C THR A 270 -7.58 -12.41 5.49
N TYR A 271 -7.18 -12.12 6.73
CA TYR A 271 -5.99 -12.69 7.37
C TYR A 271 -6.40 -13.76 8.37
N THR A 272 -6.03 -15.01 8.13
CA THR A 272 -6.45 -16.13 8.96
C THR A 272 -5.91 -15.97 10.38
N VAL A 273 -6.78 -15.85 11.37
CA VAL A 273 -6.40 -15.94 12.79
C VAL A 273 -6.25 -17.40 13.15
N PHE A 274 -5.09 -17.77 13.71
CA PHE A 274 -4.80 -19.17 14.03
C PHE A 274 -4.17 -19.36 15.42
N GLY A 275 -4.19 -18.34 16.26
CA GLY A 275 -3.81 -18.47 17.65
C GLY A 275 -3.74 -17.15 18.40
N THR A 276 -3.23 -17.24 19.62
CA THR A 276 -2.97 -16.10 20.50
C THR A 276 -1.56 -16.16 21.06
N ILE A 277 -1.05 -15.01 21.48
CA ILE A 277 0.29 -14.82 22.04
C ILE A 277 0.15 -14.63 23.55
N ASP A 278 1.02 -15.29 24.30
CA ASP A 278 1.03 -15.20 25.75
C ASP A 278 1.59 -13.86 26.27
N LYS A 279 1.44 -13.62 27.57
CA LYS A 279 1.89 -12.36 28.20
C LYS A 279 3.40 -12.15 28.07
N THR A 280 4.19 -13.23 28.15
CA THR A 280 5.65 -13.17 28.01
C THR A 280 6.05 -12.73 26.61
N GLY A 281 5.45 -13.34 25.59
CA GLY A 281 5.64 -12.99 24.19
C GLY A 281 5.23 -11.56 23.89
N LEU A 282 4.09 -11.11 24.43
CA LEU A 282 3.65 -9.72 24.32
C LEU A 282 4.66 -8.73 24.92
N ALA A 283 5.26 -9.04 26.07
CA ALA A 283 6.31 -8.21 26.65
C ALA A 283 7.61 -8.20 25.81
N THR A 284 7.95 -9.32 25.17
CA THR A 284 9.06 -9.39 24.19
C THR A 284 8.76 -8.50 22.98
N LEU A 285 7.55 -8.59 22.43
CA LEU A 285 7.12 -7.79 21.28
C LEU A 285 7.09 -6.29 21.58
N ASP A 286 6.70 -5.89 22.79
CA ASP A 286 6.72 -4.48 23.21
C ASP A 286 8.13 -3.89 23.19
N LYS A 287 9.13 -4.65 23.63
CA LYS A 287 10.54 -4.22 23.59
C LYS A 287 11.03 -4.07 22.15
N ILE A 288 10.67 -5.01 21.27
CA ILE A 288 11.01 -4.94 19.84
C ILE A 288 10.37 -3.70 19.21
N ALA A 289 9.06 -3.49 19.45
CA ALA A 289 8.32 -2.37 18.90
C ALA A 289 8.83 -1.01 19.41
N ALA A 290 9.16 -0.91 20.70
CA ALA A 290 9.71 0.31 21.30
C ALA A 290 11.09 0.69 20.73
N ALA A 291 11.85 -0.27 20.22
CA ALA A 291 13.11 0.00 19.53
C ALA A 291 12.93 0.61 18.12
N GLY A 292 11.71 0.54 17.56
CA GLY A 292 11.36 1.10 16.25
C GLY A 292 11.91 0.31 15.07
N THR A 293 11.83 0.91 13.89
CA THR A 293 12.37 0.36 12.63
C THR A 293 13.79 0.88 12.37
N ALA A 294 14.58 0.16 11.56
CA ALA A 294 15.98 0.45 11.29
C ALA A 294 16.24 1.80 10.60
N ASN A 295 15.25 2.30 9.86
CA ASN A 295 15.30 3.59 9.17
C ASN A 295 14.46 4.66 9.90
N GLY A 296 13.89 4.36 11.06
CA GLY A 296 13.06 5.28 11.85
C GLY A 296 11.68 5.60 11.26
N SER A 297 11.25 4.92 10.18
CA SER A 297 9.88 5.05 9.67
C SER A 297 8.89 4.19 10.46
N ASP A 298 7.60 4.40 10.26
CA ASP A 298 6.59 3.57 10.93
C ASP A 298 6.39 2.18 10.31
N ASP A 299 7.07 1.89 9.21
CA ASP A 299 7.03 0.59 8.54
C ASP A 299 8.40 0.29 7.92
N GLY A 300 8.97 -0.86 8.26
CA GLY A 300 10.29 -1.26 7.78
C GLY A 300 10.87 -2.45 8.52
N LYS A 301 12.15 -2.74 8.30
CA LYS A 301 12.87 -3.74 9.09
C LYS A 301 12.94 -3.30 10.55
N PRO A 302 12.84 -4.21 11.53
CA PRO A 302 13.10 -3.89 12.93
C PRO A 302 14.48 -3.22 13.11
N ASN A 303 14.58 -2.21 13.98
CA ASN A 303 15.85 -1.56 14.31
C ASN A 303 16.83 -2.53 15.00
N GLN A 304 16.26 -3.45 15.78
CA GLN A 304 16.97 -4.55 16.39
C GLN A 304 16.62 -5.83 15.65
N ASP A 305 17.60 -6.49 15.04
CA ASP A 305 17.39 -7.76 14.35
C ASP A 305 16.68 -8.76 15.27
N VAL A 306 15.58 -9.31 14.78
CA VAL A 306 14.79 -10.36 15.43
C VAL A 306 14.95 -11.63 14.62
N THR A 307 15.66 -12.59 15.18
CA THR A 307 15.90 -13.90 14.57
C THR A 307 15.11 -14.94 15.34
N ILE A 308 14.28 -15.70 14.63
CA ILE A 308 13.70 -16.93 15.14
C ILE A 308 14.80 -17.98 15.14
N GLU A 309 15.21 -18.39 16.33
CA GLU A 309 16.20 -19.44 16.52
C GLU A 309 15.56 -20.80 16.30
N ILE A 310 14.38 -21.01 16.89
CA ILE A 310 13.61 -22.25 16.75
C ILE A 310 12.13 -22.03 17.05
N VAL A 311 11.27 -22.83 16.42
CA VAL A 311 9.84 -22.95 16.74
C VAL A 311 9.53 -24.39 17.14
N ARG A 312 8.81 -24.58 18.24
CA ARG A 312 8.43 -25.91 18.74
C ARG A 312 6.95 -25.98 19.09
N LEU A 313 6.39 -27.18 19.00
CA LEU A 313 5.16 -27.52 19.70
C LEU A 313 5.55 -27.98 21.11
N ASP A 314 4.74 -27.63 22.11
CA ASP A 314 4.99 -27.96 23.51
C ASP A 314 4.32 -29.28 23.95
#